data_AF-A0A7Z1R1T2-F1
#
_entry.id   AF-A0A7Z1R1T2-F1
#
_cell.length_a   1.000
_cell.length_b   1.000
_cell.length_c   1.000
_cell.angle_alpha   90.00
_cell.angle_beta   90.00
_cell.angle_gamma   90.00
#
_symmetry.space_group_name_H-M   'P 1'
#
loop_
_entity.id
_entity.type
_entity.pdbx_description
1 polymer ?
#
loop_
_entity_poly.entity_id
_entity_poly.type
_entity_poly.pdbx_seq_one_letter_code
_entity_poly.pdbx_strand_id
1 'polypeptide(L)'
;MKIPSLILKQLYTMGSLENVPGGVRFGLKNRLSDATVTAISGITIDGCKLPLTDVTLDIGGEVLAPGEVTTARPIALPLRRQMTVICRGQRLELGKHTVGIEFEAAPFGKLVFEVSDAIREHADHRLTVPCDKENNYNPEIIRARQEFVRTMTGASLEHVARYSFDAERTKGNIENFTGVAQIPIGFAGPIRIHGEHAQGDFLIPLATTEGTLVASYNRGMKVLNLSGGVTCTVSDDRMQRAPVFVFDSAREARAFRDWVAANMDSIREAAEATSSVAKLLDVDIILSNKFAYLRFNYQTGDAAGQNMVGRATFAACSWMLDRLDTVRSFFLESNLATDKKHSQINMMRTRGKRVTAEAVIQREVLVQQMRVEPEKLNYHMQIANVGAFLSGANNNGAHSPNGITAMFIATGQDVANVAESSSGILYTEITPEGNIYISLTIPSLIVATHGGGTGLATQRECLEVLGCLGRNKVRKLAEIVAGVALAGEISLGAAISSLDWVSSHERYGRNR
;
A
#
# COMPACT_ATOMS: atom_id res chain seq x y z
N MET A 1 12.27 5.51 -28.46
CA MET A 1 11.34 5.82 -27.35
C MET A 1 11.97 6.94 -26.53
N LYS A 2 11.34 8.12 -26.41
CA LYS A 2 11.90 9.22 -25.60
C LYS A 2 11.64 8.88 -24.13
N ILE A 3 12.69 8.70 -23.33
CA ILE A 3 12.53 8.42 -21.89
C ILE A 3 12.14 9.74 -21.21
N PRO A 4 11.06 9.77 -20.42
CA PRO A 4 10.69 10.97 -19.67
C PRO A 4 11.81 11.45 -18.75
N SER A 5 12.01 12.77 -18.69
CA SER A 5 13.12 13.38 -17.95
C SER A 5 13.14 12.99 -16.46
N LEU A 6 11.97 12.83 -15.84
CA LEU A 6 11.82 12.39 -14.45
C LEU A 6 12.32 10.96 -14.23
N ILE A 7 12.12 10.07 -15.20
CA ILE A 7 12.62 8.69 -15.15
C ILE A 7 14.14 8.69 -15.35
N LEU A 8 14.67 9.53 -16.25
CA LEU A 8 16.11 9.65 -16.46
C LEU A 8 16.86 10.10 -15.21
N LYS A 9 16.30 11.05 -14.45
CA LYS A 9 16.87 11.49 -13.17
C LYS A 9 16.98 10.36 -12.15
N GLN A 10 16.16 9.31 -12.25
CA GLN A 10 16.27 8.13 -11.41
C GLN A 10 17.49 7.25 -11.76
N LEU A 11 18.26 7.54 -12.81
CA LEU A 11 19.56 6.88 -13.00
C LEU A 11 20.57 7.32 -11.94
N TYR A 12 20.41 8.50 -11.37
CA TYR A 12 21.27 8.98 -10.29
C TYR A 12 20.91 8.34 -8.93
N THR A 13 21.94 8.00 -8.17
CA THR A 13 21.80 7.50 -6.79
C THR A 13 21.79 8.68 -5.83
N MET A 14 20.60 9.12 -5.41
CA MET A 14 20.46 10.23 -4.46
C MET A 14 21.26 9.99 -3.17
N GLY A 15 22.01 11.00 -2.72
CA GLY A 15 22.91 10.93 -1.56
C GLY A 15 24.23 10.23 -1.84
N SER A 16 24.61 10.04 -3.11
CA SER A 16 25.90 9.44 -3.48
C SER A 16 26.98 10.48 -3.77
N LEU A 17 26.63 11.78 -3.88
CA LEU A 17 27.64 12.83 -4.05
C LEU A 17 28.48 12.96 -2.78
N GLU A 18 29.77 12.70 -2.90
CA GLU A 18 30.69 12.78 -1.77
C GLU A 18 32.08 13.27 -2.19
N ASN A 19 32.72 13.98 -1.26
CA ASN A 19 34.10 14.43 -1.40
C ASN A 19 35.07 13.26 -1.17
N VAL A 20 35.88 12.94 -2.17
CA VAL A 20 36.94 11.92 -2.09
C VAL A 20 38.32 12.57 -2.16
N PRO A 21 39.42 11.84 -1.84
CA PRO A 21 40.76 12.37 -2.08
C PRO A 21 40.93 12.79 -3.54
N GLY A 22 41.22 14.08 -3.78
CA GLY A 22 41.49 14.61 -5.12
C GLY A 22 40.25 14.95 -5.98
N GLY A 23 39.04 14.98 -5.40
CA GLY A 23 37.84 15.43 -6.11
C GLY A 23 36.53 14.97 -5.48
N VAL A 24 35.55 14.65 -6.32
CA VAL A 24 34.23 14.18 -5.90
C VAL A 24 33.82 12.91 -6.64
N ARG A 25 32.97 12.10 -6.02
CA ARG A 25 32.34 10.96 -6.71
C ARG A 25 30.83 10.95 -6.51
N PHE A 26 30.13 10.28 -7.42
CA PHE A 26 28.71 9.98 -7.30
C PHE A 26 28.36 8.69 -8.06
N GLY A 27 27.22 8.10 -7.73
CA GLY A 27 26.78 6.81 -8.25
C GLY A 27 25.63 6.89 -9.24
N LEU A 28 25.73 6.15 -10.33
CA LEU A 28 24.67 5.91 -11.29
C LEU A 28 24.21 4.46 -11.21
N LYS A 29 22.90 4.23 -11.10
CA LYS A 29 22.30 2.90 -11.08
C LYS A 29 21.30 2.79 -12.22
N ASN A 30 21.44 1.76 -13.06
CA ASN A 30 20.44 1.52 -14.09
C ASN A 30 19.10 1.11 -13.46
N ARG A 31 18.08 1.94 -13.66
CA ARG A 31 16.70 1.70 -13.21
C ARG A 31 15.71 1.59 -14.39
N LEU A 32 16.20 1.53 -15.61
CA LEU A 32 15.41 1.45 -16.85
C LEU A 32 15.17 -0.04 -17.21
N SER A 33 15.74 -0.49 -18.33
CA SER A 33 15.88 -1.89 -18.74
C SER A 33 17.34 -2.19 -18.98
N ASP A 34 17.69 -3.41 -19.35
CA ASP A 34 19.04 -3.74 -19.80
C ASP A 34 19.51 -2.76 -20.87
N ALA A 35 20.70 -2.20 -20.64
CA ALA A 35 21.22 -1.10 -21.41
C ALA A 35 22.72 -1.26 -21.62
N THR A 36 23.19 -0.65 -22.69
CA THR A 36 24.61 -0.65 -23.04
C THR A 36 25.02 0.79 -23.31
N VAL A 37 25.89 1.35 -22.45
CA VAL A 37 26.39 2.72 -22.61
C VAL A 37 27.48 2.71 -23.68
N THR A 38 27.29 3.49 -24.73
CA THR A 38 28.14 3.52 -25.92
C THR A 38 28.98 4.78 -26.02
N ALA A 39 28.65 5.84 -25.29
CA ALA A 39 29.47 7.05 -25.19
C ALA A 39 29.11 7.84 -23.93
N ILE A 40 30.08 8.57 -23.36
CA ILE A 40 29.84 9.61 -22.35
C ILE A 40 30.35 10.93 -22.91
N SER A 41 29.47 11.91 -23.06
CA SER A 41 29.73 13.16 -23.80
C SER A 41 29.84 14.40 -22.91
N GLY A 42 29.39 14.32 -21.65
CA GLY A 42 29.48 15.45 -20.74
C GLY A 42 29.12 15.12 -19.31
N ILE A 43 29.84 15.73 -18.37
CA ILE A 43 29.49 15.80 -16.95
C ILE A 43 29.60 17.26 -16.52
N THR A 44 28.61 17.73 -15.77
CA THR A 44 28.58 19.07 -15.20
C THR A 44 28.39 19.01 -13.69
N ILE A 45 29.02 19.94 -12.98
CA ILE A 45 28.79 20.18 -11.55
C ILE A 45 28.55 21.67 -11.36
N ASP A 46 27.43 22.03 -10.74
CA ASP A 46 26.96 23.42 -10.55
C ASP A 46 26.97 24.24 -11.85
N GLY A 47 26.60 23.60 -12.97
CA GLY A 47 26.61 24.21 -14.30
C GLY A 47 27.98 24.27 -14.97
N CYS A 48 29.07 23.96 -14.27
CA CYS A 48 30.42 23.93 -14.82
C CYS A 48 30.70 22.59 -15.50
N LYS A 49 31.01 22.60 -16.81
CA LYS A 49 31.39 21.39 -17.55
C LYS A 49 32.79 20.94 -17.18
N LEU A 50 32.93 19.69 -16.77
CA LEU A 50 34.22 19.10 -16.43
C LEU A 50 34.91 18.55 -17.67
N PRO A 51 36.25 18.68 -17.78
CA PRO A 51 37.02 17.96 -18.79
C PRO A 51 36.85 16.45 -18.61
N LEU A 52 36.50 15.73 -19.69
CA LEU A 52 36.35 14.27 -19.61
C LEU A 52 37.67 13.55 -19.25
N THR A 53 38.82 14.20 -19.44
CA THR A 53 40.14 13.74 -18.99
C THR A 53 40.26 13.67 -17.46
N ASP A 54 39.46 14.45 -16.75
CA ASP A 54 39.44 14.50 -15.29
C ASP A 54 38.38 13.55 -14.70
N VAL A 55 37.66 12.82 -15.55
CA VAL A 55 36.61 11.89 -15.14
C VAL A 55 37.09 10.46 -15.26
N THR A 56 36.69 9.62 -14.32
CA THR A 56 36.93 8.18 -14.32
C THR A 56 35.65 7.44 -13.96
N LEU A 57 35.40 6.31 -14.60
CA LEU A 57 34.23 5.45 -14.39
C LEU A 57 34.69 4.15 -13.73
N ASP A 58 34.04 3.75 -12.64
CA ASP A 58 34.27 2.46 -11.97
C ASP A 58 32.99 1.62 -12.02
N ILE A 59 33.08 0.43 -12.62
CA ILE A 59 31.94 -0.48 -12.85
C ILE A 59 32.14 -1.77 -12.05
N GLY A 60 32.40 -1.64 -10.75
CA GLY A 60 32.58 -2.78 -9.86
C GLY A 60 33.96 -3.40 -10.01
N GLY A 61 34.99 -2.55 -10.08
CA GLY A 61 36.41 -2.92 -10.12
C GLY A 61 37.08 -2.68 -11.48
N GLU A 62 36.32 -2.57 -12.56
CA GLU A 62 36.84 -2.13 -13.86
C GLU A 62 36.80 -0.60 -13.95
N VAL A 63 37.96 0.00 -14.21
CA VAL A 63 38.16 1.45 -14.26
C VAL A 63 38.38 1.89 -15.70
N LEU A 64 37.55 2.80 -16.20
CA LEU A 64 37.58 3.29 -17.58
C LEU A 64 37.58 4.82 -17.63
N ALA A 65 38.32 5.41 -18.56
CA ALA A 65 38.14 6.80 -18.94
C ALA A 65 36.89 6.96 -19.84
N PRO A 66 36.16 8.08 -19.76
CA PRO A 66 34.99 8.32 -20.63
C PRO A 66 35.27 8.16 -22.12
N GLY A 67 36.48 8.53 -22.57
CA GLY A 67 36.90 8.40 -23.97
C GLY A 67 37.14 6.96 -24.44
N GLU A 68 37.26 6.00 -23.52
CA GLU A 68 37.38 4.58 -23.86
C GLU A 68 36.01 3.92 -24.11
N VAL A 69 34.93 4.59 -23.69
CA VAL A 69 33.56 4.11 -23.89
C VAL A 69 33.10 4.47 -25.28
N THR A 70 33.07 3.48 -26.16
CA THR A 70 32.72 3.64 -27.58
C THR A 70 31.79 2.51 -28.03
N THR A 71 31.23 2.59 -29.23
CA THR A 71 30.46 1.47 -29.81
C THR A 71 31.28 0.18 -29.93
N ALA A 72 32.61 0.29 -30.08
CA ALA A 72 33.52 -0.86 -30.15
C ALA A 72 33.92 -1.41 -28.77
N ARG A 73 33.81 -0.59 -27.72
CA ARG A 73 34.06 -0.97 -26.32
C ARG A 73 32.98 -0.37 -25.41
N PRO A 74 31.75 -0.91 -25.46
CA PRO A 74 30.66 -0.35 -24.69
C PRO A 74 30.64 -0.89 -23.25
N ILE A 75 29.97 -0.17 -22.36
CA ILE A 75 29.74 -0.62 -20.99
C ILE A 75 28.38 -1.31 -20.89
N ALA A 76 28.40 -2.60 -20.53
CA ALA A 76 27.18 -3.31 -20.17
C ALA A 76 26.66 -2.79 -18.82
N LEU A 77 25.48 -2.20 -18.81
CA LEU A 77 24.81 -1.70 -17.61
C LEU A 77 23.44 -2.37 -17.52
N PRO A 78 23.35 -3.67 -17.18
CA PRO A 78 22.06 -4.35 -17.05
C PRO A 78 21.23 -3.76 -15.92
N LEU A 79 19.95 -4.10 -15.87
CA LEU A 79 19.02 -3.59 -14.87
C LEU A 79 19.59 -3.76 -13.45
N ARG A 80 19.54 -2.69 -12.64
CA ARG A 80 20.10 -2.57 -11.28
C ARG A 80 21.63 -2.54 -11.16
N ARG A 81 22.39 -2.67 -12.25
CA ARG A 81 23.84 -2.48 -12.21
C ARG A 81 24.18 -1.03 -11.85
N GLN A 82 25.25 -0.85 -11.10
CA GLN A 82 25.75 0.46 -10.69
C GLN A 82 27.11 0.75 -11.32
N MET A 83 27.34 2.03 -11.58
CA MET A 83 28.61 2.62 -12.00
C MET A 83 28.89 3.82 -11.11
N THR A 84 30.12 3.98 -10.66
CA THR A 84 30.58 5.16 -9.91
C THR A 84 31.33 6.08 -10.86
N VAL A 85 31.00 7.37 -10.83
CA VAL A 85 31.70 8.41 -11.57
C VAL A 85 32.57 9.16 -10.58
N ILE A 86 33.86 9.23 -10.86
CA ILE A 86 34.86 9.94 -10.06
C ILE A 86 35.35 11.11 -10.89
N CYS A 87 35.17 12.33 -10.38
CA CYS A 87 35.59 13.56 -11.01
C CYS A 87 36.77 14.13 -10.23
N ARG A 88 37.95 14.18 -10.84
CA ARG A 88 39.13 14.84 -10.29
C ARG A 88 38.91 16.35 -10.28
N GLY A 89 39.40 17.02 -9.24
CA GLY A 89 39.23 18.45 -9.08
C GLY A 89 39.21 18.88 -7.63
N GLN A 90 38.68 20.07 -7.38
CA GLN A 90 38.53 20.58 -6.02
C GLN A 90 37.35 19.91 -5.31
N ARG A 91 37.46 19.81 -3.98
CA ARG A 91 36.34 19.40 -3.13
C ARG A 91 35.22 20.43 -3.25
N LEU A 92 34.00 19.93 -3.25
CA LEU A 92 32.81 20.76 -3.17
C LEU A 92 32.51 21.12 -1.71
N GLU A 93 31.89 22.27 -1.48
CA GLU A 93 31.47 22.69 -0.15
C GLU A 93 30.41 21.76 0.45
N LEU A 94 30.14 21.90 1.74
CA LEU A 94 29.00 21.24 2.35
C LEU A 94 27.72 21.96 1.91
N GLY A 95 26.75 21.22 1.38
CA GLY A 95 25.54 21.84 0.87
C GLY A 95 25.01 21.17 -0.40
N LYS A 96 24.06 21.85 -1.03
CA LYS A 96 23.36 21.36 -2.23
C LYS A 96 24.15 21.73 -3.48
N HIS A 97 24.42 20.74 -4.32
CA HIS A 97 25.09 20.88 -5.61
C HIS A 97 24.24 20.27 -6.71
N THR A 98 24.46 20.72 -7.94
CA THR A 98 23.75 20.24 -9.13
C THR A 98 24.70 19.40 -9.98
N VAL A 99 24.31 18.18 -10.33
CA VAL A 99 25.10 17.24 -11.14
C VAL A 99 24.34 16.95 -12.43
N GLY A 100 24.97 17.19 -13.58
CA GLY A 100 24.43 16.89 -14.90
C GLY A 100 25.28 15.87 -15.65
N ILE A 101 24.63 15.03 -16.45
CA ILE A 101 25.27 13.95 -17.21
C ILE A 101 24.65 13.83 -18.59
N GLU A 102 25.52 13.66 -19.57
CA GLU A 102 25.22 13.48 -21.00
C GLU A 102 25.92 12.20 -21.49
N PHE A 103 25.14 11.24 -21.99
CA PHE A 103 25.66 9.95 -22.46
C PHE A 103 24.76 9.34 -23.55
N GLU A 104 25.27 8.36 -24.27
CA GLU A 104 24.52 7.56 -25.22
C GLU A 104 24.41 6.12 -24.73
N ALA A 105 23.21 5.54 -24.83
CA ALA A 105 22.99 4.14 -24.46
C ALA A 105 22.01 3.46 -25.41
N ALA A 106 22.32 2.24 -25.86
CA ALA A 106 21.38 1.39 -26.58
C ALA A 106 20.42 0.70 -25.59
N PRO A 107 19.11 0.59 -25.89
CA PRO A 107 18.41 1.01 -27.12
C PRO A 107 17.88 2.47 -27.10
N PHE A 108 18.29 3.28 -26.13
CA PHE A 108 17.65 4.56 -25.80
C PHE A 108 18.17 5.78 -26.59
N GLY A 109 19.35 5.68 -27.19
CA GLY A 109 20.03 6.79 -27.86
C GLY A 109 20.67 7.76 -26.87
N LYS A 110 20.69 9.05 -27.24
CA LYS A 110 21.28 10.12 -26.43
C LYS A 110 20.39 10.50 -25.25
N LEU A 111 20.97 10.49 -24.07
CA LEU A 111 20.32 10.74 -22.79
C LEU A 111 21.03 11.88 -22.04
N VAL A 112 20.24 12.83 -21.55
CA VAL A 112 20.73 13.99 -20.80
C VAL A 112 19.81 14.23 -19.61
N PHE A 113 20.40 14.39 -18.42
CA PHE A 113 19.63 14.80 -17.24
C PHE A 113 20.50 15.56 -16.24
N GLU A 114 19.81 16.29 -15.35
CA GLU A 114 20.41 17.05 -14.27
C GLU A 114 19.64 16.82 -12.97
N VAL A 115 20.36 16.61 -11.87
CA VAL A 115 19.85 16.35 -10.52
C VAL A 115 20.52 17.26 -9.51
N SER A 116 19.84 17.56 -8.40
CA SER A 116 20.50 18.18 -7.25
C SER A 116 20.71 17.17 -6.14
N ASP A 117 21.92 17.09 -5.61
CA ASP A 117 22.27 16.26 -4.45
C ASP A 117 22.95 17.14 -3.38
N ALA A 118 23.26 16.59 -2.21
CA ALA A 118 23.94 17.36 -1.16
C ALA A 118 25.11 16.62 -0.53
N ILE A 119 26.25 17.31 -0.40
CA ILE A 119 27.39 16.82 0.36
C ILE A 119 27.17 17.13 1.84
N ARG A 120 27.38 16.11 2.65
CA ARG A 120 27.28 16.18 4.11
C ARG A 120 28.61 15.79 4.71
N GLU A 121 28.88 16.29 5.91
CA GLU A 121 30.03 15.85 6.70
C GLU A 121 29.92 14.34 6.95
N HIS A 122 31.00 13.59 6.70
CA HIS A 122 31.06 12.17 7.07
C HIS A 122 31.03 12.08 8.59
N ALA A 123 29.85 11.79 9.15
CA ALA A 123 29.75 11.47 10.56
C ALA A 123 30.46 10.12 10.82
N ASP A 124 31.57 10.16 11.54
CA ASP A 124 32.26 8.97 12.04
C ASP A 124 31.29 8.04 12.80
N HIS A 125 31.49 6.73 12.61
CA HIS A 125 30.90 5.60 13.31
C HIS A 125 29.53 5.84 13.97
N ARG A 126 28.50 6.10 13.16
CA ARG A 126 27.13 5.91 13.64
C ARG A 126 26.92 4.44 13.98
N LEU A 127 26.63 4.17 15.25
CA LEU A 127 26.03 2.91 15.68
C LEU A 127 24.81 2.65 14.81
N THR A 128 24.90 1.63 13.96
CA THR A 128 23.88 1.30 12.96
C THR A 128 23.51 -0.16 13.10
N VAL A 129 22.26 -0.46 12.82
CA VAL A 129 21.76 -1.84 12.80
C VAL A 129 22.54 -2.61 11.72
N PRO A 130 23.11 -3.79 12.03
CA PRO A 130 23.83 -4.60 11.05
C PRO A 130 23.01 -4.86 9.78
N CYS A 131 23.63 -4.60 8.63
CA CYS A 131 23.02 -4.70 7.31
C CYS A 131 24.02 -5.26 6.31
N ASP A 132 23.59 -6.23 5.51
CA ASP A 132 24.34 -6.81 4.39
C ASP A 132 23.62 -6.40 3.11
N LYS A 133 24.32 -5.65 2.25
CA LYS A 133 23.74 -5.10 1.02
C LYS A 133 23.54 -6.15 -0.07
N GLU A 134 24.29 -7.24 -0.02
CA GLU A 134 24.24 -8.32 -1.02
C GLU A 134 23.23 -9.40 -0.59
N ASN A 135 23.27 -9.81 0.68
CA ASN A 135 22.30 -10.75 1.23
C ASN A 135 21.84 -10.39 2.65
N ASN A 136 20.82 -9.53 2.73
CA ASN A 136 20.30 -9.02 3.99
C ASN A 136 19.42 -10.01 4.80
N TYR A 137 19.27 -11.26 4.34
CA TYR A 137 18.37 -12.26 4.94
C TYR A 137 19.07 -13.58 5.31
N ASN A 138 20.40 -13.67 5.15
CA ASN A 138 21.14 -14.84 5.63
C ASN A 138 21.13 -14.95 7.17
N PRO A 139 21.30 -16.17 7.73
CA PRO A 139 21.28 -16.36 9.18
C PRO A 139 22.34 -15.55 9.94
N GLU A 140 23.50 -15.30 9.34
CA GLU A 140 24.61 -14.57 9.96
C GLU A 140 24.24 -13.11 10.24
N ILE A 141 23.69 -12.39 9.25
CA ILE A 141 23.31 -11.00 9.41
C ILE A 141 22.09 -10.86 10.34
N ILE A 142 21.16 -11.82 10.31
CA ILE A 142 20.03 -11.86 11.24
C ILE A 142 20.53 -12.03 12.67
N ARG A 143 21.46 -12.98 12.92
CA ARG A 143 22.09 -13.15 14.25
C ARG A 143 22.86 -11.90 14.68
N ALA A 144 23.57 -11.24 13.76
CA ALA A 144 24.25 -9.99 14.05
C ALA A 144 23.27 -8.90 14.51
N ARG A 145 22.07 -8.78 13.91
CA ARG A 145 21.03 -7.85 14.38
C ARG A 145 20.46 -8.22 15.74
N GLN A 146 20.21 -9.50 15.98
CA GLN A 146 19.74 -9.99 17.29
C GLN A 146 20.77 -9.70 18.38
N GLU A 147 22.04 -9.95 18.10
CA GLU A 147 23.16 -9.64 18.99
C GLU A 147 23.30 -8.14 19.21
N PHE A 148 23.12 -7.34 18.15
CA PHE A 148 23.13 -5.89 18.25
C PHE A 148 22.05 -5.37 19.20
N VAL A 149 20.82 -5.88 19.12
CA VAL A 149 19.75 -5.54 20.07
C VAL A 149 20.15 -5.92 21.49
N ARG A 150 20.71 -7.12 21.69
CA ARG A 150 21.16 -7.59 23.01
C ARG A 150 22.27 -6.70 23.57
N THR A 151 23.28 -6.38 22.78
CA THR A 151 24.41 -5.53 23.20
C THR A 151 23.95 -4.11 23.51
N MET A 152 23.03 -3.56 22.71
CA MET A 152 22.53 -2.19 22.89
C MET A 152 21.58 -2.03 24.08
N THR A 153 20.80 -3.06 24.41
CA THR A 153 19.67 -2.93 25.35
C THR A 153 19.76 -3.86 26.56
N GLY A 154 20.62 -4.88 26.53
CA GLY A 154 20.65 -5.98 27.50
C GLY A 154 19.51 -6.98 27.35
N ALA A 155 18.53 -6.75 26.45
CA ALA A 155 17.37 -7.63 26.30
C ALA A 155 17.69 -8.88 25.48
N SER A 156 17.17 -10.04 25.92
CA SER A 156 17.25 -11.30 25.17
C SER A 156 16.00 -11.49 24.30
N LEU A 157 16.19 -11.87 23.04
CA LEU A 157 15.11 -12.04 22.06
C LEU A 157 14.69 -13.52 21.92
N GLU A 158 14.14 -14.11 22.98
CA GLU A 158 13.79 -15.55 22.96
C GLU A 158 12.73 -15.91 21.91
N HIS A 159 11.59 -15.22 21.91
CA HIS A 159 10.45 -15.56 21.03
C HIS A 159 10.53 -14.86 19.68
N VAL A 160 11.06 -13.63 19.65
CA VAL A 160 11.22 -12.87 18.40
C VAL A 160 12.13 -13.64 17.44
N ALA A 161 13.23 -14.21 17.93
CA ALA A 161 14.18 -14.97 17.11
C ALA A 161 13.68 -16.37 16.68
N ARG A 162 12.53 -16.84 17.20
CA ARG A 162 12.00 -18.18 16.91
C ARG A 162 10.82 -18.08 15.93
N TYR A 163 11.05 -18.57 14.72
CA TYR A 163 10.07 -18.60 13.63
C TYR A 163 10.23 -19.88 12.80
N SER A 164 9.17 -20.33 12.16
CA SER A 164 9.05 -21.65 11.52
C SER A 164 9.27 -21.66 10.00
N PHE A 165 9.82 -20.59 9.43
CA PHE A 165 9.98 -20.41 7.99
C PHE A 165 11.33 -19.79 7.63
N ASP A 166 11.75 -19.93 6.37
CA ASP A 166 12.97 -19.29 5.86
C ASP A 166 12.79 -17.76 5.75
N ALA A 167 13.74 -17.01 6.34
CA ALA A 167 13.73 -15.55 6.35
C ALA A 167 13.76 -14.94 4.95
N GLU A 168 14.34 -15.61 3.95
CA GLU A 168 14.31 -15.17 2.54
C GLU A 168 12.88 -14.99 2.02
N ARG A 169 11.89 -15.72 2.57
CA ARG A 169 10.47 -15.56 2.19
C ARG A 169 9.90 -14.19 2.53
N THR A 170 10.57 -13.43 3.40
CA THR A 170 10.16 -12.07 3.80
C THR A 170 10.74 -10.98 2.91
N LYS A 171 11.51 -11.36 1.88
CA LYS A 171 12.12 -10.43 0.93
C LYS A 171 11.07 -9.61 0.20
N GLY A 172 11.10 -8.30 0.42
CA GLY A 172 10.12 -7.35 -0.12
C GLY A 172 8.89 -7.13 0.79
N ASN A 173 8.83 -7.79 1.95
CA ASN A 173 7.83 -7.55 2.99
C ASN A 173 8.40 -6.74 4.16
N ILE A 174 9.69 -6.91 4.46
CA ILE A 174 10.35 -6.22 5.57
C ILE A 174 11.85 -6.10 5.32
N GLU A 175 12.44 -4.98 5.71
CA GLU A 175 13.89 -4.78 5.74
C GLU A 175 14.46 -5.16 7.11
N ASN A 176 15.77 -5.44 7.17
CA ASN A 176 16.47 -5.74 8.42
C ASN A 176 15.78 -6.80 9.29
N PHE A 177 15.30 -7.87 8.65
CA PHE A 177 14.59 -8.95 9.33
C PHE A 177 15.36 -9.44 10.57
N THR A 178 14.75 -9.35 11.74
CA THR A 178 15.38 -9.72 13.02
C THR A 178 14.64 -10.88 13.69
N GLY A 179 13.41 -11.15 13.25
CA GLY A 179 12.51 -12.13 13.85
C GLY A 179 11.05 -11.84 13.53
N VAL A 180 10.13 -12.38 14.34
CA VAL A 180 8.68 -12.26 14.14
C VAL A 180 7.95 -11.78 15.38
N ALA A 181 6.84 -11.08 15.17
CA ALA A 181 5.79 -10.96 16.18
C ALA A 181 4.83 -12.16 16.07
N GLN A 182 4.46 -12.74 17.19
CA GLN A 182 3.56 -13.90 17.25
C GLN A 182 2.20 -13.44 17.78
N ILE A 183 1.17 -13.43 16.92
CA ILE A 183 -0.20 -13.03 17.27
C ILE A 183 -1.06 -14.30 17.34
N PRO A 184 -1.82 -14.53 18.43
CA PRO A 184 -2.71 -15.69 18.53
C PRO A 184 -3.76 -15.70 17.41
N ILE A 185 -4.05 -16.89 16.87
CA ILE A 185 -5.08 -17.08 15.83
C ILE A 185 -6.14 -18.05 16.36
N GLY A 186 -7.40 -17.62 16.32
CA GLY A 186 -8.56 -18.48 16.55
C GLY A 186 -9.40 -18.65 15.28
N PHE A 187 -10.18 -19.72 15.21
CA PHE A 187 -11.16 -19.94 14.14
C PHE A 187 -12.58 -19.71 14.65
N ALA A 188 -13.37 -18.95 13.89
CA ALA A 188 -14.80 -18.75 14.11
C ALA A 188 -15.61 -19.30 12.93
N GLY A 189 -16.81 -19.81 13.19
CA GLY A 189 -17.75 -20.23 12.15
C GLY A 189 -18.30 -21.66 12.30
N PRO A 190 -18.82 -22.26 11.21
CA PRO A 190 -18.83 -21.68 9.86
C PRO A 190 -19.73 -20.44 9.75
N ILE A 191 -19.46 -19.56 8.79
CA ILE A 191 -20.41 -18.56 8.29
C ILE A 191 -20.93 -19.00 6.92
N ARG A 192 -22.25 -19.04 6.74
CA ARG A 192 -22.90 -19.31 5.46
C ARG A 192 -23.03 -18.02 4.67
N ILE A 193 -22.38 -17.95 3.50
CA ILE A 193 -22.41 -16.79 2.62
C ILE A 193 -23.07 -17.15 1.29
N HIS A 194 -23.95 -16.24 0.84
CA HIS A 194 -24.61 -16.24 -0.46
C HIS A 194 -24.18 -15.00 -1.25
N GLY A 195 -22.95 -14.99 -1.74
CA GLY A 195 -22.38 -13.88 -2.51
C GLY A 195 -22.13 -14.20 -3.97
N GLU A 196 -21.90 -13.19 -4.80
CA GLU A 196 -21.63 -13.40 -6.23
C GLU A 196 -20.33 -14.18 -6.47
N HIS A 197 -19.40 -14.13 -5.51
CA HIS A 197 -18.08 -14.74 -5.59
C HIS A 197 -17.78 -15.76 -4.46
N ALA A 198 -18.47 -15.67 -3.33
CA ALA A 198 -18.37 -16.55 -2.17
C ALA A 198 -19.71 -17.26 -1.93
N GLN A 199 -19.76 -18.57 -2.21
CA GLN A 199 -20.95 -19.41 -2.03
C GLN A 199 -20.59 -20.58 -1.12
N GLY A 200 -21.28 -20.69 0.03
CA GLY A 200 -21.14 -21.82 0.96
C GLY A 200 -20.70 -21.43 2.37
N ASP A 201 -20.15 -22.42 3.08
CA ASP A 201 -19.72 -22.31 4.48
C ASP A 201 -18.22 -22.06 4.60
N PHE A 202 -17.82 -21.08 5.42
CA PHE A 202 -16.42 -20.70 5.61
C PHE A 202 -16.02 -20.70 7.09
N LEU A 203 -14.89 -21.32 7.42
CA LEU A 203 -14.22 -21.18 8.72
C LEU A 203 -13.26 -19.99 8.66
N ILE A 204 -13.39 -19.09 9.62
CA ILE A 204 -12.80 -17.76 9.56
C ILE A 204 -11.60 -17.67 10.52
N PRO A 205 -10.36 -17.52 10.01
CA PRO A 205 -9.21 -17.25 10.85
C PRO A 205 -9.22 -15.80 11.34
N LEU A 206 -9.05 -15.60 12.64
CA LEU A 206 -9.03 -14.31 13.32
C LEU A 206 -7.78 -14.22 14.18
N ALA A 207 -6.82 -13.38 13.76
CA ALA A 207 -5.58 -13.13 14.50
C ALA A 207 -5.76 -11.93 15.44
N THR A 208 -5.77 -12.14 16.76
CA THR A 208 -6.03 -11.06 17.71
C THR A 208 -5.45 -11.34 19.11
N THR A 209 -5.22 -10.28 19.86
CA THR A 209 -4.91 -10.32 21.30
C THR A 209 -6.08 -9.81 22.15
N GLU A 210 -7.19 -9.41 21.53
CA GLU A 210 -8.40 -8.95 22.23
C GLU A 210 -9.23 -10.16 22.68
N GLY A 211 -9.38 -10.31 24.00
CA GLY A 211 -10.24 -11.34 24.59
C GLY A 211 -11.68 -11.19 24.11
N THR A 212 -12.43 -12.29 24.07
CA THR A 212 -13.83 -12.39 23.58
C THR A 212 -14.08 -12.13 22.09
N LEU A 213 -13.15 -11.53 21.34
CA LEU A 213 -13.38 -11.20 19.93
C LEU A 213 -13.81 -12.43 19.12
N VAL A 214 -13.00 -13.49 19.10
CA VAL A 214 -13.29 -14.71 18.31
C VAL A 214 -14.64 -15.33 18.71
N ALA A 215 -14.93 -15.39 20.01
CA ALA A 215 -16.20 -15.91 20.53
C ALA A 215 -17.40 -15.05 20.13
N SER A 216 -17.26 -13.72 20.16
CA SER A 216 -18.30 -12.78 19.77
C SER A 216 -18.63 -12.90 18.28
N TYR A 217 -17.62 -12.93 17.42
CA TYR A 217 -17.80 -13.13 15.98
C TYR A 217 -18.43 -14.51 15.68
N ASN A 218 -17.97 -15.57 16.36
CA ASN A 218 -18.56 -16.91 16.24
C ASN A 218 -20.06 -16.93 16.62
N ARG A 219 -20.44 -16.23 17.68
CA ARG A 219 -21.85 -16.09 18.10
C ARG A 219 -22.68 -15.35 17.05
N GLY A 220 -22.12 -14.29 16.45
CA GLY A 220 -22.74 -13.57 15.35
C GLY A 220 -23.00 -14.45 14.12
N MET A 221 -21.99 -15.25 13.73
CA MET A 221 -22.10 -16.20 12.61
C MET A 221 -23.20 -17.23 12.85
N LYS A 222 -23.31 -17.74 14.08
CA LYS A 222 -24.41 -18.64 14.48
C LYS A 222 -25.78 -18.00 14.23
N VAL A 223 -25.97 -16.74 14.63
CA VAL A 223 -27.25 -16.02 14.47
C VAL A 223 -27.59 -15.77 13.01
N LEU A 224 -26.60 -15.39 12.20
CA LEU A 224 -26.78 -15.26 10.74
C LEU A 224 -27.20 -16.59 10.12
N ASN A 225 -26.49 -17.69 10.43
CA ASN A 225 -26.78 -19.00 9.86
C ASN A 225 -28.15 -19.54 10.26
N LEU A 226 -28.57 -19.35 11.53
CA LEU A 226 -29.90 -19.71 11.99
C LEU A 226 -31.01 -18.92 11.29
N SER A 227 -30.66 -17.80 10.65
CA SER A 227 -31.57 -16.97 9.86
C SER A 227 -31.35 -17.11 8.35
N GLY A 228 -30.65 -18.16 7.90
CA GLY A 228 -30.47 -18.49 6.48
C GLY A 228 -29.11 -18.11 5.88
N GLY A 229 -28.23 -17.44 6.62
CA GLY A 229 -26.92 -16.98 6.16
C GLY A 229 -26.90 -15.49 5.83
N VAL A 230 -25.84 -15.04 5.16
CA VAL A 230 -25.64 -13.64 4.78
C VAL A 230 -25.51 -13.50 3.26
N THR A 231 -26.21 -12.54 2.68
CA THR A 231 -26.06 -12.15 1.27
C THR A 231 -24.94 -11.12 1.17
N CYS A 232 -24.00 -11.29 0.24
CA CYS A 232 -22.91 -10.35 0.04
C CYS A 232 -22.79 -9.91 -1.42
N THR A 233 -22.65 -8.61 -1.67
CA THR A 233 -22.58 -8.03 -3.02
C THR A 233 -21.41 -7.06 -3.15
N VAL A 234 -20.58 -7.21 -4.19
CA VAL A 234 -19.49 -6.27 -4.50
C VAL A 234 -19.97 -5.29 -5.56
N SER A 235 -20.29 -4.06 -5.17
CA SER A 235 -20.85 -3.05 -6.07
C SER A 235 -19.81 -2.23 -6.83
N ASP A 236 -18.56 -2.16 -6.35
CA ASP A 236 -17.50 -1.39 -7.01
C ASP A 236 -16.09 -1.88 -6.63
N ASP A 237 -15.13 -1.67 -7.53
CA ASP A 237 -13.75 -2.14 -7.41
C ASP A 237 -12.79 -1.20 -8.14
N ARG A 238 -12.06 -0.38 -7.38
CA ARG A 238 -11.11 0.60 -7.91
C ARG A 238 -10.06 1.00 -6.88
N MET A 239 -8.81 1.12 -7.31
CA MET A 239 -7.68 1.61 -6.49
C MET A 239 -7.13 2.91 -7.09
N GLN A 240 -6.70 3.83 -6.24
CA GLN A 240 -6.32 5.18 -6.66
C GLN A 240 -4.89 5.58 -6.32
N ARG A 241 -4.39 6.50 -7.15
CA ARG A 241 -3.32 7.43 -6.84
C ARG A 241 -3.78 8.83 -7.23
N ALA A 242 -3.45 9.85 -6.44
CA ALA A 242 -3.90 11.20 -6.70
C ALA A 242 -2.76 12.22 -6.73
N PRO A 243 -2.14 12.45 -7.90
CA PRO A 243 -1.22 13.56 -8.10
C PRO A 243 -1.89 14.93 -8.01
N VAL A 244 -1.06 15.95 -7.77
CA VAL A 244 -1.43 17.36 -7.88
C VAL A 244 -0.43 18.10 -8.77
N PHE A 245 -0.98 18.97 -9.62
CA PHE A 245 -0.24 19.84 -10.54
C PHE A 245 -0.47 21.30 -10.13
N VAL A 246 0.59 22.10 -10.10
CA VAL A 246 0.58 23.50 -9.68
C VAL A 246 0.88 24.40 -10.88
N PHE A 247 0.09 25.46 -11.03
CA PHE A 247 0.16 26.43 -12.13
C PHE A 247 0.41 27.85 -11.61
N ASP A 248 0.57 28.83 -12.51
CA ASP A 248 0.67 30.23 -12.12
C ASP A 248 -0.70 30.83 -11.78
N SER A 249 -1.77 30.31 -12.39
CA SER A 249 -3.14 30.80 -12.20
C SER A 249 -4.21 29.71 -12.18
N ALA A 250 -5.37 30.02 -11.59
CA ALA A 250 -6.55 29.16 -11.64
C ALA A 250 -7.07 28.94 -13.07
N ARG A 251 -6.82 29.89 -13.99
CA ARG A 251 -7.20 29.77 -15.41
C ARG A 251 -6.38 28.70 -16.11
N GLU A 252 -5.08 28.64 -15.84
CA GLU A 252 -4.21 27.57 -16.35
C GLU A 252 -4.59 26.21 -15.78
N ALA A 253 -4.88 26.12 -14.47
CA ALA A 253 -5.35 24.86 -13.87
C ALA A 253 -6.67 24.36 -14.53
N ARG A 254 -7.58 25.28 -14.87
CA ARG A 254 -8.80 24.96 -15.63
C ARG A 254 -8.48 24.52 -17.06
N ALA A 255 -7.62 25.25 -17.76
CA ALA A 255 -7.20 24.88 -19.12
C ALA A 255 -6.53 23.50 -19.13
N PHE A 256 -5.75 23.17 -18.10
CA PHE A 256 -5.16 21.86 -17.91
C PHE A 256 -6.21 20.76 -17.70
N ARG A 257 -7.27 20.99 -16.90
CA ARG A 257 -8.41 20.04 -16.82
C ARG A 257 -9.01 19.77 -18.19
N ASP A 258 -9.24 20.81 -18.98
CA ASP A 258 -9.83 20.68 -20.32
C ASP A 258 -8.88 19.91 -21.27
N TRP A 259 -7.57 20.16 -21.15
CA TRP A 259 -6.55 19.41 -21.87
C TRP A 259 -6.50 17.93 -21.45
N VAL A 260 -6.60 17.61 -20.16
CA VAL A 260 -6.66 16.22 -19.66
C VAL A 260 -7.86 15.49 -20.25
N ALA A 261 -9.03 16.12 -20.27
CA ALA A 261 -10.24 15.55 -20.87
C ALA A 261 -10.05 15.25 -22.37
N ALA A 262 -9.42 16.18 -23.10
CA ALA A 262 -9.15 16.00 -24.53
C ALA A 262 -8.07 14.95 -24.85
N ASN A 263 -7.23 14.58 -23.88
CA ASN A 263 -6.10 13.65 -24.06
C ASN A 263 -6.26 12.35 -23.26
N MET A 264 -7.47 12.02 -22.77
CA MET A 264 -7.65 10.89 -21.86
C MET A 264 -7.21 9.55 -22.44
N ASP A 265 -7.38 9.32 -23.74
CA ASP A 265 -6.97 8.06 -24.37
C ASP A 265 -5.44 7.89 -24.36
N SER A 266 -4.69 8.94 -24.69
CA SER A 266 -3.22 8.90 -24.60
C SER A 266 -2.71 8.81 -23.17
N ILE A 267 -3.41 9.45 -22.21
CA ILE A 267 -3.12 9.30 -20.78
C ILE A 267 -3.33 7.85 -20.33
N ARG A 268 -4.40 7.20 -20.80
CA ARG A 268 -4.70 5.78 -20.54
C ARG A 268 -3.62 4.88 -21.11
N GLU A 269 -3.25 5.07 -22.37
CA GLU A 269 -2.16 4.31 -23.01
C GLU A 269 -0.85 4.42 -22.22
N ALA A 270 -0.46 5.63 -21.82
CA ALA A 270 0.75 5.86 -21.03
C ALA A 270 0.69 5.20 -19.64
N ALA A 271 -0.47 5.22 -18.99
CA ALA A 271 -0.66 4.57 -17.69
C ALA A 271 -0.53 3.03 -17.79
N GLU A 272 -1.26 2.44 -18.74
CA GLU A 272 -1.40 0.99 -18.90
C GLU A 272 -0.14 0.34 -19.49
N ALA A 273 0.74 1.10 -20.14
CA ALA A 273 2.03 0.60 -20.63
C ALA A 273 2.93 0.01 -19.52
N THR A 274 2.67 0.34 -18.25
CA THR A 274 3.49 -0.12 -17.11
C THR A 274 3.02 -1.43 -16.48
N SER A 275 1.86 -1.95 -16.85
CA SER A 275 1.26 -3.12 -16.22
C SER A 275 0.26 -3.80 -17.14
N SER A 276 0.38 -5.13 -17.30
CA SER A 276 -0.62 -5.94 -18.00
C SER A 276 -1.92 -6.13 -17.21
N VAL A 277 -1.96 -5.70 -15.93
CA VAL A 277 -3.10 -5.91 -15.01
C VAL A 277 -3.83 -4.60 -14.70
N ALA A 278 -3.12 -3.47 -14.64
CA ALA A 278 -3.75 -2.19 -14.30
C ALA A 278 -4.57 -1.68 -15.49
N LYS A 279 -5.83 -1.31 -15.25
CA LYS A 279 -6.70 -0.68 -16.24
C LYS A 279 -7.21 0.65 -15.72
N LEU A 280 -6.92 1.74 -16.43
CA LEU A 280 -7.36 3.09 -16.04
C LEU A 280 -8.82 3.27 -16.45
N LEU A 281 -9.69 3.34 -15.45
CA LEU A 281 -11.12 3.53 -15.64
C LEU A 281 -11.43 4.97 -16.03
N ASP A 282 -11.08 5.88 -15.13
CA ASP A 282 -11.36 7.30 -15.23
C ASP A 282 -10.38 8.11 -14.36
N VAL A 283 -10.42 9.44 -14.52
CA VAL A 283 -9.66 10.38 -13.68
C VAL A 283 -10.62 11.43 -13.16
N ASP A 284 -10.82 11.44 -11.85
CA ASP A 284 -11.56 12.50 -11.17
C ASP A 284 -10.68 13.74 -11.04
N ILE A 285 -11.14 14.90 -11.53
CA ILE A 285 -10.38 16.15 -11.49
C ILE A 285 -11.04 17.12 -10.52
N ILE A 286 -10.29 17.54 -9.50
CA ILE A 286 -10.69 18.58 -8.54
C ILE A 286 -9.77 19.77 -8.70
N LEU A 287 -10.34 20.95 -8.93
CA LEU A 287 -9.60 22.20 -9.00
C LEU A 287 -9.73 22.96 -7.68
N SER A 288 -8.62 23.50 -7.19
CA SER A 288 -8.62 24.42 -6.06
C SER A 288 -7.44 25.38 -6.20
N ASN A 289 -7.67 26.68 -5.99
CA ASN A 289 -6.66 27.72 -6.21
C ASN A 289 -6.06 27.62 -7.63
N LYS A 290 -4.73 27.52 -7.72
CA LYS A 290 -3.96 27.29 -8.94
C LYS A 290 -3.50 25.83 -9.06
N PHE A 291 -4.23 24.90 -8.43
CA PHE A 291 -3.91 23.48 -8.36
C PHE A 291 -4.95 22.65 -9.10
N ALA A 292 -4.50 21.60 -9.77
CA ALA A 292 -5.35 20.55 -10.31
C ALA A 292 -4.97 19.22 -9.66
N TYR A 293 -5.90 18.66 -8.91
CA TYR A 293 -5.78 17.34 -8.31
C TYR A 293 -6.43 16.33 -9.25
N LEU A 294 -5.69 15.31 -9.64
CA LEU A 294 -6.17 14.24 -10.52
C LEU A 294 -6.18 12.95 -9.72
N ARG A 295 -7.35 12.40 -9.40
CA ARG A 295 -7.49 11.10 -8.73
C ARG A 295 -7.71 10.04 -9.81
N PHE A 296 -6.65 9.35 -10.18
CA PHE A 296 -6.68 8.28 -11.18
C PHE A 296 -7.30 7.02 -10.56
N ASN A 297 -8.33 6.48 -11.20
CA ASN A 297 -9.07 5.30 -10.72
C ASN A 297 -8.73 4.07 -11.59
N TYR A 298 -8.19 3.02 -10.98
CA TYR A 298 -7.75 1.81 -11.68
C TYR A 298 -8.45 0.55 -11.20
N GLN A 299 -8.69 -0.40 -12.10
CA GLN A 299 -8.81 -1.82 -11.74
C GLN A 299 -7.42 -2.46 -11.61
N THR A 300 -7.24 -3.34 -10.63
CA THR A 300 -5.92 -3.90 -10.26
C THR A 300 -5.88 -5.42 -10.16
N GLY A 301 -6.89 -6.11 -10.70
CA GLY A 301 -7.04 -7.56 -10.55
C GLY A 301 -7.11 -7.96 -9.06
N ASP A 302 -6.35 -8.97 -8.67
CA ASP A 302 -6.37 -9.54 -7.31
C ASP A 302 -5.36 -8.94 -6.32
N ALA A 303 -4.55 -7.98 -6.78
CA ALA A 303 -3.64 -7.24 -5.90
C ALA A 303 -4.38 -6.07 -5.25
N ALA A 304 -3.97 -5.68 -4.04
CA ALA A 304 -4.41 -4.42 -3.42
C ALA A 304 -4.09 -3.21 -4.31
N GLY A 305 -2.99 -3.29 -5.07
CA GLY A 305 -2.76 -2.43 -6.23
C GLY A 305 -2.05 -1.11 -5.96
N GLN A 306 -1.80 -0.71 -4.70
CA GLN A 306 -1.18 0.59 -4.35
C GLN A 306 0.13 0.88 -5.08
N ASN A 307 1.05 -0.10 -5.14
CA ASN A 307 2.32 0.05 -5.86
C ASN A 307 2.13 0.07 -7.38
N MET A 308 1.18 -0.72 -7.88
CA MET A 308 0.87 -0.83 -9.30
C MET A 308 0.30 0.49 -9.84
N VAL A 309 -0.71 1.05 -9.17
CA VAL A 309 -1.33 2.32 -9.56
C VAL A 309 -0.37 3.49 -9.40
N GLY A 310 0.53 3.44 -8.41
CA GLY A 310 1.59 4.44 -8.25
C GLY A 310 2.51 4.51 -9.48
N ARG A 311 2.98 3.35 -9.97
CA ARG A 311 3.81 3.29 -11.19
C ARG A 311 3.04 3.71 -12.44
N ALA A 312 1.82 3.24 -12.62
CA ALA A 312 0.98 3.60 -13.76
C ALA A 312 0.70 5.10 -13.82
N THR A 313 0.34 5.69 -12.68
CA THR A 313 0.09 7.13 -12.57
C THR A 313 1.35 7.93 -12.82
N PHE A 314 2.51 7.47 -12.32
CA PHE A 314 3.78 8.15 -12.56
C PHE A 314 4.15 8.15 -14.05
N ALA A 315 3.93 7.06 -14.78
CA ALA A 315 4.16 7.01 -16.22
C ALA A 315 3.23 7.95 -16.99
N ALA A 316 1.94 7.94 -16.68
CA ALA A 316 0.96 8.86 -17.26
C ALA A 316 1.34 10.33 -16.99
N CYS A 317 1.64 10.68 -15.75
CA CYS A 317 2.03 12.04 -15.38
C CYS A 317 3.35 12.46 -16.05
N SER A 318 4.31 11.54 -16.17
CA SER A 318 5.57 11.83 -16.87
C SER A 318 5.32 12.14 -18.36
N TRP A 319 4.44 11.37 -19.02
CA TRP A 319 4.03 11.63 -20.40
C TRP A 319 3.33 12.99 -20.57
N MET A 320 2.52 13.40 -19.59
CA MET A 320 1.85 14.71 -19.56
C MET A 320 2.87 15.85 -19.38
N LEU A 321 3.79 15.71 -18.42
CA LEU A 321 4.81 16.72 -18.12
C LEU A 321 5.77 16.96 -19.29
N ASP A 322 6.05 15.95 -20.10
CA ASP A 322 6.86 16.10 -21.32
C ASP A 322 6.17 16.93 -22.43
N ARG A 323 4.89 17.30 -22.27
CA ARG A 323 4.08 18.04 -23.25
C ARG A 323 3.54 19.37 -22.73
N LEU A 324 3.76 19.69 -21.45
CA LEU A 324 3.13 20.81 -20.78
C LEU A 324 4.17 21.68 -20.08
N ASP A 325 4.46 22.84 -20.68
CA ASP A 325 5.42 23.80 -20.14
C ASP A 325 4.80 24.72 -19.05
N THR A 326 3.49 24.61 -18.82
CA THR A 326 2.73 25.43 -17.87
C THR A 326 2.76 24.90 -16.43
N VAL A 327 3.16 23.65 -16.23
CA VAL A 327 3.23 23.04 -14.88
C VAL A 327 4.46 23.56 -14.15
N ARG A 328 4.25 24.21 -12.99
CA ARG A 328 5.33 24.73 -12.12
C ARG A 328 5.80 23.74 -11.08
N SER A 329 4.91 22.88 -10.61
CA SER A 329 5.25 21.82 -9.66
C SER A 329 4.31 20.64 -9.80
N PHE A 330 4.82 19.46 -9.46
CA PHE A 330 4.10 18.20 -9.52
C PHE A 330 4.44 17.36 -8.29
N PHE A 331 3.42 16.77 -7.68
CA PHE A 331 3.58 15.77 -6.64
C PHE A 331 2.71 14.56 -6.98
N LEU A 332 3.27 13.36 -6.88
CA LEU A 332 2.58 12.11 -7.25
C LEU A 332 1.45 11.74 -6.28
N GLU A 333 1.52 12.22 -5.04
CA GLU A 333 0.49 12.03 -4.02
C GLU A 333 0.16 13.37 -3.35
N SER A 334 -1.14 13.61 -3.16
CA SER A 334 -1.72 14.87 -2.68
C SER A 334 -2.63 14.71 -1.47
N ASN A 335 -2.66 13.50 -0.89
CA ASN A 335 -3.62 13.01 0.09
C ASN A 335 -5.07 12.80 -0.43
N LEU A 336 -5.34 13.02 -1.72
CA LEU A 336 -6.69 12.92 -2.29
C LEU A 336 -7.06 11.51 -2.82
N ALA A 337 -6.08 10.62 -3.02
CA ALA A 337 -6.39 9.19 -3.12
C ALA A 337 -7.00 8.73 -1.79
N THR A 338 -6.44 9.35 -0.73
CA THR A 338 -6.40 9.04 0.68
C THR A 338 -6.01 7.60 0.96
N ASP A 339 -4.70 7.37 1.08
CA ASP A 339 -4.12 6.09 1.45
C ASP A 339 -3.70 6.08 2.92
N LYS A 340 -4.21 5.13 3.69
CA LYS A 340 -3.96 4.93 5.13
C LYS A 340 -4.44 6.07 6.02
N LYS A 341 -5.54 6.74 5.63
CA LYS A 341 -6.29 7.70 6.47
C LYS A 341 -7.78 7.59 6.14
N HIS A 342 -8.63 7.88 7.11
CA HIS A 342 -10.04 8.13 6.87
C HIS A 342 -10.23 9.33 5.93
N SER A 343 -11.21 9.27 5.02
CA SER A 343 -11.69 10.42 4.26
C SER A 343 -13.14 10.27 3.81
N GLN A 344 -13.84 11.41 3.68
CA GLN A 344 -15.19 11.45 3.09
C GLN A 344 -15.18 11.04 1.61
N ILE A 345 -14.10 11.34 0.87
CA ILE A 345 -14.01 10.95 -0.53
C ILE A 345 -14.01 9.44 -0.69
N ASN A 346 -13.36 8.66 0.19
CA ASN A 346 -13.38 7.20 0.10
C ASN A 346 -14.75 6.61 0.48
N MET A 347 -15.53 7.30 1.32
CA MET A 347 -16.90 6.92 1.66
C MET A 347 -17.85 7.11 0.47
N MET A 348 -17.75 8.25 -0.22
CA MET A 348 -18.59 8.54 -1.39
C MET A 348 -18.10 7.81 -2.65
N ARG A 349 -16.80 7.86 -2.89
CA ARG A 349 -16.11 7.34 -4.07
C ARG A 349 -15.15 6.22 -3.66
N THR A 350 -15.58 4.99 -3.90
CA THR A 350 -14.92 3.75 -3.47
C THR A 350 -13.40 3.76 -3.64
N ARG A 351 -12.71 3.17 -2.67
CA ARG A 351 -11.27 2.86 -2.71
C ARG A 351 -11.03 1.42 -2.24
N GLY A 352 -10.45 0.58 -3.09
CA GLY A 352 -10.52 -0.86 -2.93
C GLY A 352 -11.86 -1.38 -3.43
N LYS A 353 -12.58 -2.11 -2.57
CA LYS A 353 -13.87 -2.73 -2.85
C LYS A 353 -14.98 -2.03 -2.09
N ARG A 354 -16.10 -1.80 -2.75
CA ARG A 354 -17.38 -1.48 -2.11
C ARG A 354 -18.16 -2.77 -1.98
N VAL A 355 -18.40 -3.20 -0.76
CA VAL A 355 -19.07 -4.46 -0.48
C VAL A 355 -20.15 -4.27 0.57
N THR A 356 -21.32 -4.85 0.32
CA THR A 356 -22.45 -4.85 1.24
C THR A 356 -22.73 -6.28 1.67
N ALA A 357 -22.85 -6.49 2.97
CA ALA A 357 -23.34 -7.73 3.56
C ALA A 357 -24.69 -7.45 4.24
N GLU A 358 -25.68 -8.30 4.02
CA GLU A 358 -27.04 -8.10 4.52
C GLU A 358 -27.74 -9.42 4.89
N ALA A 359 -28.63 -9.35 5.88
CA ALA A 359 -29.41 -10.48 6.34
C ALA A 359 -30.72 -10.02 7.01
N VAL A 360 -31.73 -10.90 6.99
CA VAL A 360 -32.94 -10.76 7.82
C VAL A 360 -32.81 -11.73 8.99
N ILE A 361 -32.66 -11.20 10.20
CA ILE A 361 -32.56 -12.01 11.43
C ILE A 361 -33.95 -12.26 11.98
N GLN A 362 -34.29 -13.54 12.13
CA GLN A 362 -35.59 -13.95 12.68
C GLN A 362 -35.72 -13.51 14.13
N ARG A 363 -36.89 -13.00 14.53
CA ARG A 363 -37.15 -12.54 15.90
C ARG A 363 -36.80 -13.60 16.93
N GLU A 364 -37.29 -14.83 16.74
CA GLU A 364 -37.08 -15.91 17.71
C GLU A 364 -35.59 -16.21 17.89
N VAL A 365 -34.81 -16.14 16.80
CA VAL A 365 -33.36 -16.34 16.85
C VAL A 365 -32.71 -15.23 17.67
N LEU A 366 -33.07 -13.97 17.43
CA LEU A 366 -32.51 -12.83 18.15
C LEU A 366 -32.84 -12.87 19.65
N VAL A 367 -34.10 -13.14 19.98
CA VAL A 367 -34.56 -13.25 21.38
C VAL A 367 -33.89 -14.43 22.09
N GLN A 368 -33.85 -15.61 21.48
CA GLN A 368 -33.31 -16.81 22.13
C GLN A 368 -31.78 -16.81 22.22
N GLN A 369 -31.08 -16.37 21.16
CA GLN A 369 -29.62 -16.45 21.09
C GLN A 369 -28.93 -15.19 21.63
N MET A 370 -29.58 -14.03 21.52
CA MET A 370 -29.00 -12.74 21.86
C MET A 370 -29.76 -11.96 22.94
N ARG A 371 -30.92 -12.47 23.40
CA ARG A 371 -31.70 -11.90 24.51
C ARG A 371 -32.10 -10.43 24.30
N VAL A 372 -32.40 -10.09 23.05
CA VAL A 372 -32.86 -8.74 22.66
C VAL A 372 -33.99 -8.84 21.66
N GLU A 373 -34.98 -7.97 21.81
CA GLU A 373 -36.07 -7.81 20.83
C GLU A 373 -35.60 -6.99 19.62
N PRO A 374 -36.06 -7.31 18.40
CA PRO A 374 -35.76 -6.54 17.17
C PRO A 374 -35.93 -5.03 17.33
N GLU A 375 -37.05 -4.60 17.94
CA GLU A 375 -37.42 -3.20 18.12
C GLU A 375 -36.43 -2.45 19.02
N LYS A 376 -35.99 -3.12 20.10
CA LYS A 376 -35.00 -2.53 21.02
C LYS A 376 -33.65 -2.38 20.34
N LEU A 377 -33.22 -3.38 19.58
CA LEU A 377 -31.97 -3.32 18.84
C LEU A 377 -32.01 -2.22 17.78
N ASN A 378 -33.08 -2.15 16.97
CA ASN A 378 -33.25 -1.10 15.96
C ASN A 378 -33.29 0.31 16.58
N TYR A 379 -34.01 0.48 17.69
CA TYR A 379 -34.05 1.77 18.39
C TYR A 379 -32.67 2.18 18.93
N HIS A 380 -31.90 1.23 19.49
CA HIS A 380 -30.53 1.50 19.91
C HIS A 380 -29.64 1.92 18.73
N MET A 381 -29.76 1.27 17.56
CA MET A 381 -28.99 1.64 16.36
C MET A 381 -29.33 3.06 15.88
N GLN A 382 -30.59 3.50 15.98
CA GLN A 382 -30.96 4.89 15.67
C GLN A 382 -30.27 5.89 16.61
N ILE A 383 -30.22 5.59 17.91
CA ILE A 383 -29.51 6.41 18.90
C ILE A 383 -28.00 6.43 18.62
N ALA A 384 -27.41 5.25 18.37
CA ALA A 384 -25.99 5.12 18.06
C ALA A 384 -25.61 5.91 16.79
N ASN A 385 -26.48 5.93 15.79
CA ASN A 385 -26.28 6.73 14.57
C ASN A 385 -26.22 8.24 14.84
N VAL A 386 -27.05 8.76 15.75
CA VAL A 386 -26.94 10.17 16.20
C VAL A 386 -25.59 10.40 16.89
N GLY A 387 -25.14 9.45 17.73
CA GLY A 387 -23.81 9.50 18.37
C GLY A 387 -22.65 9.50 17.37
N ALA A 388 -22.71 8.66 16.34
CA ALA A 388 -21.73 8.59 15.26
C ALA A 388 -21.66 9.91 14.48
N PHE A 389 -22.81 10.53 14.20
CA PHE A 389 -22.87 11.85 13.56
C PHE A 389 -22.23 12.94 14.42
N LEU A 390 -22.60 13.01 15.71
CA LEU A 390 -22.05 14.01 16.64
C LEU A 390 -20.54 13.88 16.83
N SER A 391 -20.01 12.66 16.81
CA SER A 391 -18.58 12.39 16.96
C SER A 391 -17.78 12.54 15.66
N GLY A 392 -18.44 12.66 14.51
CA GLY A 392 -17.79 12.64 13.20
C GLY A 392 -17.17 11.29 12.84
N ALA A 393 -17.69 10.19 13.41
CA ALA A 393 -17.20 8.85 13.11
C ALA A 393 -17.46 8.49 11.63
N ASN A 394 -16.51 7.78 11.01
CA ASN A 394 -16.63 7.25 9.64
C ASN A 394 -17.36 5.91 9.59
N ASN A 395 -17.83 5.44 10.75
CA ASN A 395 -18.53 4.19 10.93
C ASN A 395 -19.61 4.39 12.00
N ASN A 396 -20.86 4.11 11.66
CA ASN A 396 -21.99 4.18 12.59
C ASN A 396 -22.33 2.81 13.23
N GLY A 397 -21.61 1.75 12.86
CA GLY A 397 -21.61 0.46 13.54
C GLY A 397 -20.77 0.47 14.81
N ALA A 398 -20.75 -0.66 15.49
CA ALA A 398 -20.13 -0.82 16.80
C ALA A 398 -18.64 -1.18 16.73
N HIS A 399 -18.23 -2.15 15.89
CA HIS A 399 -16.85 -2.66 15.92
C HIS A 399 -16.39 -3.45 14.69
N SER A 400 -16.96 -3.25 13.50
CA SER A 400 -16.47 -3.89 12.28
C SER A 400 -14.95 -3.78 12.08
N PRO A 401 -14.24 -2.71 12.51
CA PRO A 401 -12.77 -2.67 12.43
C PRO A 401 -12.07 -3.80 13.18
N ASN A 402 -12.64 -4.34 14.26
CA ASN A 402 -12.03 -5.43 15.04
C ASN A 402 -11.89 -6.70 14.18
N GLY A 403 -12.97 -7.13 13.54
CA GLY A 403 -13.00 -8.32 12.68
C GLY A 403 -12.16 -8.13 11.42
N ILE A 404 -12.26 -6.95 10.80
CA ILE A 404 -11.46 -6.59 9.63
C ILE A 404 -9.97 -6.66 9.97
N THR A 405 -9.54 -6.06 11.08
CA THR A 405 -8.14 -6.09 11.53
C THR A 405 -7.67 -7.52 11.81
N ALA A 406 -8.48 -8.32 12.51
CA ALA A 406 -8.13 -9.70 12.83
C ALA A 406 -7.98 -10.57 11.58
N MET A 407 -8.84 -10.39 10.58
CA MET A 407 -8.70 -11.04 9.28
C MET A 407 -7.51 -10.50 8.49
N PHE A 408 -7.21 -9.20 8.56
CA PHE A 408 -6.10 -8.58 7.85
C PHE A 408 -4.76 -9.16 8.30
N ILE A 409 -4.55 -9.26 9.62
CA ILE A 409 -3.35 -9.88 10.19
C ILE A 409 -3.29 -11.36 9.81
N ALA A 410 -4.41 -12.09 9.95
CA ALA A 410 -4.47 -13.52 9.66
C ALA A 410 -4.20 -13.85 8.18
N THR A 411 -4.60 -12.97 7.25
CA THR A 411 -4.54 -13.24 5.80
C THR A 411 -3.49 -12.43 5.05
N GLY A 412 -2.64 -11.67 5.76
CA GLY A 412 -1.50 -10.98 5.17
C GLY A 412 -1.85 -9.74 4.37
N GLN A 413 -2.92 -9.07 4.75
CA GLN A 413 -3.31 -7.77 4.20
C GLN A 413 -2.43 -6.66 4.80
N ASP A 414 -2.43 -5.48 4.19
CA ASP A 414 -1.80 -4.31 4.79
C ASP A 414 -2.70 -3.77 5.92
N VAL A 415 -2.31 -4.07 7.16
CA VAL A 415 -3.08 -3.71 8.37
C VAL A 415 -3.27 -2.19 8.50
N ALA A 416 -2.38 -1.37 7.94
CA ALA A 416 -2.56 0.08 7.95
C ALA A 416 -3.75 0.54 7.09
N ASN A 417 -4.23 -0.28 6.15
CA ASN A 417 -5.44 0.02 5.39
C ASN A 417 -6.73 -0.16 6.21
N VAL A 418 -6.66 -0.64 7.46
CA VAL A 418 -7.79 -0.54 8.41
C VAL A 418 -8.20 0.92 8.63
N ALA A 419 -7.28 1.88 8.53
CA ALA A 419 -7.61 3.31 8.59
C ALA A 419 -8.66 3.75 7.56
N GLU A 420 -8.86 2.96 6.49
CA GLU A 420 -9.85 3.20 5.44
C GLU A 420 -10.95 2.15 5.45
N SER A 421 -10.55 0.87 5.57
CA SER A 421 -11.44 -0.29 5.56
C SER A 421 -12.34 -0.35 6.80
N SER A 422 -12.02 0.42 7.85
CA SER A 422 -12.87 0.63 9.03
C SER A 422 -14.13 1.43 8.75
N SER A 423 -14.22 2.13 7.62
CA SER A 423 -15.42 2.89 7.26
C SER A 423 -16.60 1.94 7.08
N GLY A 424 -17.75 2.28 7.64
CA GLY A 424 -18.91 1.38 7.68
C GLY A 424 -20.23 2.13 7.69
N ILE A 425 -21.17 1.68 6.88
CA ILE A 425 -22.54 2.18 6.86
C ILE A 425 -23.43 1.02 7.27
N LEU A 426 -23.77 0.98 8.55
CA LEU A 426 -24.71 0.05 9.15
C LEU A 426 -26.12 0.61 9.05
N TYR A 427 -27.06 -0.23 8.63
CA TYR A 427 -28.47 0.10 8.55
C TYR A 427 -29.33 -1.05 9.07
N THR A 428 -30.40 -0.70 9.78
CA THR A 428 -31.41 -1.65 10.27
C THR A 428 -32.81 -1.15 10.00
N GLU A 429 -33.73 -2.09 9.77
CA GLU A 429 -35.17 -1.83 9.77
C GLU A 429 -35.95 -3.05 10.29
N ILE A 430 -37.16 -2.80 10.79
CA ILE A 430 -38.08 -3.85 11.20
C ILE A 430 -38.93 -4.24 9.99
N THR A 431 -38.88 -5.51 9.63
CA THR A 431 -39.70 -6.10 8.55
C THR A 431 -41.18 -6.15 8.96
N PRO A 432 -42.12 -6.28 8.01
CA PRO A 432 -43.55 -6.45 8.33
C PRO A 432 -43.86 -7.64 9.23
N GLU A 433 -43.07 -8.71 9.15
CA GLU A 433 -43.15 -9.90 9.99
C GLU A 433 -42.53 -9.68 11.39
N GLY A 434 -41.97 -8.49 11.61
CA GLY A 434 -41.32 -8.06 12.83
C GLY A 434 -39.88 -8.55 13.00
N ASN A 435 -39.33 -9.30 12.05
CA ASN A 435 -37.88 -9.60 12.02
C ASN A 435 -37.06 -8.32 11.83
N ILE A 436 -35.74 -8.39 12.03
CA ILE A 436 -34.84 -7.26 11.76
C ILE A 436 -34.04 -7.52 10.49
N TYR A 437 -34.18 -6.64 9.50
CA TYR A 437 -33.21 -6.53 8.41
C TYR A 437 -32.00 -5.74 8.92
N ILE A 438 -30.80 -6.23 8.63
CA ILE A 438 -29.54 -5.56 8.96
C ILE A 438 -28.59 -5.64 7.77
N SER A 439 -27.94 -4.52 7.46
CA SER A 439 -26.93 -4.45 6.40
C SER A 439 -25.73 -3.61 6.82
N LEU A 440 -24.54 -4.03 6.41
CA LEU A 440 -23.30 -3.29 6.55
C LEU A 440 -22.67 -3.09 5.18
N THR A 441 -22.52 -1.84 4.77
CA THR A 441 -21.75 -1.47 3.58
C THR A 441 -20.38 -0.95 3.98
N ILE A 442 -19.32 -1.60 3.50
CA ILE A 442 -17.94 -1.15 3.62
C ILE A 442 -17.56 -0.46 2.30
N PRO A 443 -17.45 0.88 2.26
CA PRO A 443 -17.26 1.62 1.00
C PRO A 443 -15.83 1.56 0.47
N SER A 444 -14.86 1.24 1.33
CA SER A 444 -13.43 1.34 1.03
C SER A 444 -12.62 0.16 1.59
N LEU A 445 -13.03 -1.07 1.28
CA LEU A 445 -12.35 -2.28 1.74
C LEU A 445 -11.14 -2.59 0.85
N ILE A 446 -9.93 -2.55 1.43
CA ILE A 446 -8.70 -2.85 0.68
C ILE A 446 -8.20 -4.24 1.07
N VAL A 447 -8.36 -5.18 0.14
CA VAL A 447 -7.93 -6.56 0.31
C VAL A 447 -7.21 -7.06 -0.95
N ALA A 448 -6.38 -8.08 -0.76
CA ALA A 448 -5.62 -8.75 -1.79
C ALA A 448 -5.60 -10.26 -1.54
N THR A 449 -5.50 -11.01 -2.63
CA THR A 449 -5.26 -12.46 -2.60
C THR A 449 -3.95 -12.83 -3.30
N HIS A 450 -3.24 -11.81 -3.78
CA HIS A 450 -1.93 -11.93 -4.42
C HIS A 450 -1.05 -10.70 -4.14
N GLY A 451 0.22 -10.95 -3.80
CA GLY A 451 1.22 -9.92 -3.51
C GLY A 451 1.20 -9.42 -2.06
N GLY A 452 2.21 -8.63 -1.68
CA GLY A 452 2.33 -8.16 -0.30
C GLY A 452 2.51 -9.31 0.69
N GLY A 453 1.80 -9.27 1.82
CA GLY A 453 1.90 -10.27 2.88
C GLY A 453 1.17 -11.60 2.60
N THR A 454 0.38 -11.69 1.53
CA THR A 454 -0.48 -12.87 1.25
C THR A 454 0.29 -14.16 1.00
N GLY A 455 1.59 -14.06 0.67
CA GLY A 455 2.48 -15.20 0.42
C GLY A 455 3.29 -15.66 1.63
N LEU A 456 3.22 -14.94 2.75
CA LEU A 456 3.91 -15.30 3.99
C LEU A 456 3.33 -16.57 4.60
N ALA A 457 4.08 -17.23 5.49
CA ALA A 457 3.81 -18.60 5.94
C ALA A 457 2.38 -18.82 6.46
N THR A 458 2.04 -18.25 7.61
CA THR A 458 0.73 -18.44 8.24
C THR A 458 -0.39 -17.74 7.46
N GLN A 459 -0.09 -16.62 6.82
CA GLN A 459 -1.03 -15.84 6.02
C GLN A 459 -1.54 -16.60 4.80
N ARG A 460 -0.63 -17.30 4.11
CA ARG A 460 -0.97 -18.15 2.98
C ARG A 460 -1.91 -19.29 3.40
N GLU A 461 -1.59 -19.99 4.49
CA GLU A 461 -2.44 -21.08 5.02
C GLU A 461 -3.85 -20.57 5.35
N CYS A 462 -3.97 -19.40 6.00
CA CYS A 462 -5.26 -18.80 6.29
C CYS A 462 -6.06 -18.46 5.02
N LEU A 463 -5.40 -17.96 3.97
CA LEU A 463 -6.06 -17.74 2.67
C LEU A 463 -6.47 -19.05 1.98
N GLU A 464 -5.71 -20.13 2.15
CA GLU A 464 -6.05 -21.46 1.64
C GLU A 464 -7.28 -22.03 2.35
N VAL A 465 -7.40 -21.88 3.67
CA VAL A 465 -8.59 -22.27 4.44
C VAL A 465 -9.84 -21.55 3.93
N LEU A 466 -9.73 -20.27 3.59
CA LEU A 466 -10.84 -19.50 3.00
C LEU A 466 -11.10 -19.85 1.51
N GLY A 467 -10.20 -20.60 0.87
CA GLY A 467 -10.20 -20.84 -0.57
C GLY A 467 -10.07 -19.54 -1.37
N CYS A 468 -9.28 -18.61 -0.85
CA CYS A 468 -9.06 -17.26 -1.38
C CYS A 468 -7.62 -17.01 -1.82
N LEU A 469 -6.73 -18.00 -1.85
CA LEU A 469 -5.36 -17.78 -2.35
C LEU A 469 -5.34 -17.63 -3.88
N GLY A 470 -4.65 -16.60 -4.38
CA GLY A 470 -4.31 -16.46 -5.81
C GLY A 470 -5.24 -15.56 -6.62
N ARG A 471 -5.33 -15.84 -7.93
CA ARG A 471 -6.06 -15.02 -8.91
C ARG A 471 -7.56 -15.32 -8.92
N ASN A 472 -8.36 -14.33 -9.29
CA ASN A 472 -9.83 -14.32 -9.35
C ASN A 472 -10.49 -14.67 -8.01
N LYS A 473 -9.88 -14.24 -6.89
CA LYS A 473 -10.34 -14.54 -5.53
C LYS A 473 -10.53 -13.31 -4.65
N VAL A 474 -10.07 -12.13 -5.07
CA VAL A 474 -10.13 -10.93 -4.21
C VAL A 474 -11.56 -10.51 -3.86
N ARG A 475 -12.50 -10.67 -4.79
CA ARG A 475 -13.92 -10.32 -4.54
C ARG A 475 -14.59 -11.34 -3.61
N LYS A 476 -14.23 -12.63 -3.74
CA LYS A 476 -14.63 -13.67 -2.79
C LYS A 476 -14.14 -13.32 -1.37
N LEU A 477 -12.88 -12.90 -1.24
CA LEU A 477 -12.34 -12.45 0.06
C LEU A 477 -13.09 -11.21 0.58
N ALA A 478 -13.41 -10.24 -0.28
CA ALA A 478 -14.16 -9.06 0.10
C ALA A 478 -15.56 -9.39 0.66
N GLU A 479 -16.29 -10.30 0.00
CA GLU A 479 -17.60 -10.78 0.48
C GLU A 479 -17.49 -11.53 1.82
N ILE A 480 -16.45 -12.36 1.99
CA ILE A 480 -16.20 -13.03 3.27
C ILE A 480 -15.93 -12.01 4.38
N VAL A 481 -15.04 -11.04 4.15
CA VAL A 481 -14.74 -10.01 5.15
C VAL A 481 -15.98 -9.21 5.53
N ALA A 482 -16.82 -8.85 4.56
CA ALA A 482 -18.07 -8.12 4.82
C ALA A 482 -19.06 -8.95 5.65
N GLY A 483 -19.25 -10.23 5.33
CA GLY A 483 -20.11 -11.14 6.10
C GLY A 483 -19.62 -11.33 7.54
N VAL A 484 -18.30 -11.47 7.72
CA VAL A 484 -17.67 -11.55 9.04
C VAL A 484 -17.87 -10.26 9.83
N ALA A 485 -17.68 -9.11 9.20
CA ALA A 485 -17.90 -7.81 9.83
C ALA A 485 -19.37 -7.65 10.29
N LEU A 486 -20.34 -8.01 9.46
CA LEU A 486 -21.77 -8.01 9.84
C LEU A 486 -22.05 -8.96 11.02
N ALA A 487 -21.42 -10.13 11.05
CA ALA A 487 -21.53 -11.08 12.17
C ALA A 487 -21.05 -10.44 13.49
N GLY A 488 -19.93 -9.70 13.44
CA GLY A 488 -19.47 -8.90 14.56
C GLY A 488 -20.52 -7.90 15.01
N GLU A 489 -21.03 -7.09 14.08
CA GLU A 489 -21.99 -6.01 14.34
C GLU A 489 -23.25 -6.50 15.06
N ILE A 490 -23.89 -7.56 14.55
CA ILE A 490 -25.10 -8.11 15.18
C ILE A 490 -24.82 -8.63 16.59
N SER A 491 -23.67 -9.28 16.81
CA SER A 491 -23.31 -9.83 18.11
C SER A 491 -23.07 -8.73 19.15
N LEU A 492 -22.25 -7.71 18.82
CA LEU A 492 -21.95 -6.64 19.76
C LEU A 492 -23.14 -5.72 19.98
N GLY A 493 -23.82 -5.32 18.90
CA GLY A 493 -25.03 -4.50 18.98
C GLY A 493 -26.08 -5.12 19.87
N ALA A 494 -26.30 -6.43 19.77
CA ALA A 494 -27.23 -7.14 20.64
C ALA A 494 -26.75 -7.21 22.11
N ALA A 495 -25.46 -7.48 22.36
CA ALA A 495 -24.91 -7.52 23.72
C ALA A 495 -25.02 -6.18 24.46
N ILE A 496 -24.82 -5.06 23.77
CA ILE A 496 -24.99 -3.72 24.34
C ILE A 496 -26.48 -3.48 24.61
N SER A 497 -27.34 -3.82 23.65
CA SER A 497 -28.79 -3.61 23.75
C SER A 497 -29.46 -4.48 24.83
N SER A 498 -28.93 -5.66 25.13
CA SER A 498 -29.40 -6.54 26.20
C SER A 498 -28.80 -6.21 27.57
N LEU A 499 -27.82 -5.30 27.65
CA LEU A 499 -27.00 -4.99 28.83
C LEU A 499 -26.09 -6.15 29.31
N ASP A 500 -25.91 -7.20 28.51
CA ASP A 500 -25.04 -8.34 28.84
C ASP A 500 -23.54 -8.05 28.65
N TRP A 501 -23.19 -6.90 28.07
CA TRP A 501 -21.82 -6.54 27.66
C TRP A 501 -20.78 -6.58 28.79
N VAL A 502 -21.12 -6.07 29.99
CA VAL A 502 -20.20 -5.95 31.13
C VAL A 502 -19.77 -7.32 31.66
N SER A 503 -20.72 -8.26 31.80
CA SER A 503 -20.45 -9.58 32.39
C SER A 503 -19.55 -10.46 31.52
N SER A 504 -19.62 -10.31 30.20
CA SER A 504 -18.83 -11.10 29.24
C SER A 504 -17.37 -10.65 29.18
N HIS A 505 -17.12 -9.33 29.20
CA HIS A 505 -15.76 -8.78 29.26
C HIS A 505 -15.06 -9.13 30.57
N GLU A 506 -15.77 -9.12 31.70
CA GLU A 506 -15.17 -9.51 32.99
C GLU A 506 -14.78 -10.99 33.07
N ARG A 507 -15.54 -11.89 32.44
CA ARG A 507 -15.30 -13.33 32.51
C ARG A 507 -14.17 -13.83 31.59
N TYR A 508 -14.01 -13.21 30.42
CA TYR A 508 -13.12 -13.70 29.36
C TYR A 508 -12.05 -12.70 28.93
N GLY A 509 -12.18 -11.41 29.29
CA GLY A 509 -11.24 -10.34 28.93
C GLY A 509 -10.22 -9.98 30.01
N ARG A 510 -10.29 -10.59 31.20
CA ARG A 510 -9.28 -10.39 32.25
C ARG A 510 -8.04 -11.24 31.97
N ASN A 511 -7.11 -10.71 31.19
CA ASN A 511 -5.71 -11.08 31.28
C ASN A 511 -5.14 -10.40 32.53
N ARG A 512 -5.24 -11.05 33.69
CA ARG A 512 -4.54 -10.61 34.91
C ARG A 512 -3.07 -10.97 34.86
#